data_AF-A0A536ZLU8-F1
#
_entry.id   AF-A0A536ZLU8-F1
#
_cell.length_a   1.000
_cell.length_b   1.000
_cell.length_c   1.000
_cell.angle_alpha   90.00
_cell.angle_beta   90.00
_cell.angle_gamma   90.00
#
_symmetry.space_group_name_H-M   'P 1'
#
loop_
_entity.id
_entity.type
_entity.pdbx_description
1 polymer ?
#
loop_
_entity_poly.entity_id
_entity_poly.type
_entity_poly.pdbx_seq_one_letter_code
_entity_poly.pdbx_strand_id
1 'polypeptide(L)'
;MKRTFAALMLVLVACSQFQDPAQVEGTIIAPGNFKAGSGVITGVGVLPNANKGKAQPSSTGRRPDPNLYRLTLRMDVGGIQQVDVDNNTFSEGEAVELTNDGRVVRVSGTSINRAIR
;
A
#
# COMPACT_ATOMS: atom_id res chain seq x y z
N MET A 1 -45.98 -24.37 -2.98
CA MET A 1 -44.65 -24.59 -2.36
C MET A 1 -43.51 -24.49 -3.40
N LYS A 2 -43.44 -23.41 -4.19
CA LYS A 2 -42.38 -23.24 -5.23
C LYS A 2 -41.81 -21.81 -5.32
N ARG A 3 -42.32 -20.87 -4.51
CA ARG A 3 -41.95 -19.44 -4.58
C ARG A 3 -40.99 -18.98 -3.49
N THR A 4 -40.75 -19.80 -2.47
CA THR A 4 -39.86 -19.48 -1.34
C THR A 4 -38.40 -19.86 -1.58
N PHE A 5 -38.10 -20.73 -2.55
CA PHE A 5 -36.73 -21.15 -2.85
C PHE A 5 -35.91 -20.11 -3.62
N ALA A 6 -36.56 -19.16 -4.30
CA ALA A 6 -35.86 -18.14 -5.09
C ALA A 6 -35.24 -17.02 -4.24
N ALA A 7 -35.74 -16.80 -3.02
CA ALA A 7 -35.27 -15.71 -2.15
C ALA A 7 -33.96 -16.06 -1.41
N LEU A 8 -33.64 -17.34 -1.23
CA LEU A 8 -32.47 -17.78 -0.46
C LEU A 8 -31.15 -17.67 -1.25
N MET A 9 -31.20 -17.65 -2.58
CA MET A 9 -30.01 -17.58 -3.43
C MET A 9 -29.45 -16.16 -3.63
N LEU A 10 -30.19 -15.11 -3.29
CA LEU A 10 -29.75 -13.72 -3.51
C LEU A 10 -28.88 -13.14 -2.39
N VAL A 11 -28.71 -13.85 -1.26
CA VAL A 11 -27.98 -13.33 -0.08
C VAL A 11 -26.49 -13.71 -0.10
N LEU A 12 -26.05 -14.59 -1.01
CA LEU A 12 -24.65 -15.07 -1.05
C LEU A 12 -23.69 -14.23 -1.91
N VAL A 13 -24.17 -13.14 -2.54
CA VAL A 13 -23.33 -12.21 -3.33
C VAL A 13 -23.01 -10.94 -2.52
N ALA A 14 -22.83 -11.08 -1.21
CA ALA A 14 -22.34 -10.00 -0.35
C ALA A 14 -20.85 -10.22 -0.06
N CYS A 15 -20.02 -9.56 -0.87
CA CYS A 15 -18.69 -9.07 -0.50
C CYS A 15 -17.65 -10.10 -0.03
N SER A 16 -17.30 -11.08 -0.88
CA SER A 16 -15.96 -11.68 -0.80
C SER A 16 -14.92 -10.67 -1.31
N GLN A 17 -14.62 -9.63 -0.52
CA GLN A 17 -13.42 -8.83 -0.74
C GLN A 17 -12.25 -9.68 -0.25
N PHE A 18 -11.71 -10.50 -1.14
CA PHE A 18 -10.46 -11.19 -0.91
C PHE A 18 -9.36 -10.12 -1.02
N GLN A 19 -9.08 -9.44 0.09
CA GLN A 19 -7.87 -8.65 0.22
C GLN A 19 -6.71 -9.64 0.26
N ASP A 20 -6.00 -9.76 -0.86
CA ASP A 20 -4.81 -10.58 -0.94
C ASP A 20 -3.80 -10.05 0.08
N PRO A 21 -3.42 -10.82 1.12
CA PRO A 21 -2.43 -10.38 2.10
C PRO A 21 -1.05 -10.14 1.48
N ALA A 22 -0.81 -10.57 0.24
CA ALA A 22 0.39 -10.24 -0.52
C ALA A 22 0.37 -8.80 -1.09
N GLN A 23 -0.78 -8.13 -1.17
CA GLN A 23 -0.91 -6.73 -1.56
C GLN A 23 -0.61 -5.84 -0.36
N VAL A 24 0.69 -5.72 -0.07
CA VAL A 24 1.19 -4.76 0.91
C VAL A 24 1.11 -3.36 0.28
N GLU A 25 0.12 -2.60 0.74
CA GLU A 25 -0.14 -1.22 0.32
C GLU A 25 0.23 -0.23 1.43
N GLY A 26 0.59 1.00 1.07
CA GLY A 26 0.74 2.13 2.00
C GLY A 26 0.07 3.38 1.46
N THR A 27 -0.42 4.23 2.34
CA THR A 27 -1.04 5.50 1.96
C THR A 27 0.02 6.59 1.86
N ILE A 28 0.03 7.35 0.77
CA ILE A 28 0.86 8.53 0.59
C ILE A 28 0.24 9.68 1.39
N ILE A 29 0.95 10.13 2.41
CA ILE A 29 0.56 11.23 3.28
C ILE A 29 1.07 12.57 2.74
N ALA A 30 2.25 12.57 2.11
CA ALA A 30 2.86 13.75 1.50
C ALA A 30 3.89 13.37 0.43
N PRO A 31 4.24 14.28 -0.49
CA PRO A 31 3.50 15.49 -0.82
C PRO A 31 2.28 15.15 -1.69
N GLY A 32 1.22 15.95 -1.63
CA GLY A 32 -0.04 15.69 -2.37
C GLY A 32 0.04 15.90 -3.89
N ASN A 33 1.19 16.34 -4.42
CA ASN A 33 1.44 16.60 -5.83
C ASN A 33 2.44 15.61 -6.47
N PHE A 34 2.50 14.39 -5.95
CA PHE A 34 3.32 13.32 -6.54
C PHE A 34 2.85 12.95 -7.94
N LYS A 35 3.73 12.36 -8.74
CA LYS A 35 3.36 11.81 -10.05
C LYS A 35 3.09 10.32 -9.92
N ALA A 36 1.88 9.91 -10.28
CA ALA A 36 1.52 8.51 -10.39
C ALA A 36 2.37 7.80 -11.47
N GLY A 37 2.61 6.51 -11.28
CA GLY A 37 3.40 5.67 -12.16
C GLY A 37 4.31 4.69 -11.41
N SER A 38 5.04 3.88 -12.16
CA SER A 38 5.91 2.84 -11.64
C SER A 38 7.35 3.33 -11.40
N GLY A 39 8.01 2.72 -10.43
CA GLY A 39 9.41 2.98 -10.14
C GLY A 39 10.00 2.01 -9.13
N VAL A 40 11.26 2.24 -8.79
CA VAL A 40 12.01 1.45 -7.81
C VAL A 40 12.40 2.32 -6.63
N ILE A 41 12.22 1.80 -5.42
CA ILE A 41 12.66 2.46 -4.18
C ILE A 41 14.18 2.44 -4.13
N THR A 42 14.81 3.61 -4.09
CA THR A 42 16.27 3.77 -3.96
C THR A 42 16.70 4.25 -2.58
N GLY A 43 15.75 4.57 -1.70
CA GLY A 43 16.03 5.05 -0.35
C GLY A 43 14.81 4.95 0.55
N VAL A 44 15.01 4.56 1.81
CA VAL A 44 13.97 4.63 2.86
C VAL A 44 14.48 5.40 4.07
N GLY A 45 13.74 6.44 4.48
CA GLY A 45 14.01 7.24 5.67
C GLY A 45 12.85 7.20 6.65
N VAL A 46 13.13 7.17 7.94
CA VAL A 46 12.09 7.32 8.98
C VAL A 46 11.93 8.79 9.30
N LEU A 47 10.69 9.26 9.38
CA LEU A 47 10.31 10.58 9.87
C LEU A 47 9.67 10.41 11.25
N PRO A 48 10.45 10.56 12.33
CA PRO A 48 9.97 10.26 13.67
C PRO A 48 8.84 11.20 14.09
N ASN A 49 7.78 10.65 14.70
CA ASN A 49 6.63 11.41 15.19
C ASN A 49 5.86 12.24 14.13
N ALA A 50 6.13 12.06 12.84
CA ALA A 50 5.51 12.82 11.76
C ALA A 50 4.02 12.44 11.51
N ASN A 51 3.59 11.28 12.02
CA ASN A 51 2.20 10.82 11.92
C ASN A 51 1.38 11.10 13.20
N LYS A 52 1.96 11.80 14.19
CA LYS A 52 1.33 12.03 15.48
C LYS A 52 0.00 12.78 15.33
N GLY A 53 -1.10 12.13 15.73
CA GLY A 53 -2.45 12.70 15.71
C GLY A 53 -3.17 12.67 14.35
N LYS A 54 -2.51 12.20 13.28
CA LYS A 54 -3.12 12.01 11.95
C LYS A 54 -3.35 10.55 11.60
N ALA A 55 -2.66 9.67 12.31
CA ALA A 55 -2.68 8.25 12.06
C ALA A 55 -4.06 7.65 12.38
N GLN A 56 -4.75 7.11 11.37
CA GLN A 56 -6.02 6.44 11.56
C GLN A 56 -5.81 5.10 12.28
N PRO A 57 -6.69 4.73 13.23
CA PRO A 57 -6.64 3.40 13.85
C PRO A 57 -6.71 2.34 12.75
N SER A 58 -5.77 1.39 12.75
CA SER A 58 -5.89 0.24 11.85
C SER A 58 -7.19 -0.51 12.15
N SER A 59 -7.78 -1.17 11.14
CA SER A 59 -8.96 -2.04 11.30
C SER A 59 -8.74 -3.16 12.34
N THR A 60 -7.48 -3.43 12.69
CA THR A 60 -7.07 -4.42 13.70
C THR A 60 -7.01 -3.88 15.14
N GLY A 61 -7.34 -2.61 15.38
CA GLY A 61 -7.27 -1.99 16.70
C GLY A 61 -5.84 -1.69 17.19
N ARG A 62 -4.83 -1.92 16.36
CA ARG A 62 -3.43 -1.58 16.67
C ARG A 62 -3.28 -0.06 16.73
N ARG A 63 -2.63 0.42 17.80
CA ARG A 63 -2.25 1.83 17.94
C ARG A 63 -1.47 2.24 16.70
N PRO A 64 -1.88 3.30 16.00
CA PRO A 64 -1.26 3.65 14.75
C PRO A 64 0.16 4.19 14.97
N ASP A 65 1.06 3.87 14.03
CA ASP A 65 2.49 4.19 14.14
C ASP A 65 2.66 5.71 14.19
N PRO A 66 3.39 6.27 15.17
CA PRO A 66 3.62 7.70 15.25
C PRO A 66 4.53 8.24 14.14
N ASN A 67 5.22 7.38 13.39
CA ASN A 67 6.19 7.74 12.37
C ASN A 67 5.58 7.72 10.97
N LEU A 68 6.21 8.46 10.06
CA LEU A 68 6.04 8.28 8.61
C LEU A 68 7.34 7.74 8.02
N TYR A 69 7.26 7.20 6.82
CA TYR A 69 8.38 6.60 6.11
C TYR A 69 8.55 7.30 4.78
N ARG A 70 9.65 8.02 4.60
CA ARG A 70 10.02 8.68 3.35
C ARG A 70 10.63 7.67 2.40
N LEU A 71 9.93 7.40 1.31
CA LEU A 71 10.42 6.63 0.18
C LEU A 71 11.05 7.59 -0.82
N THR A 72 12.27 7.30 -1.26
CA THR A 72 12.88 7.93 -2.43
C THR A 72 12.76 6.95 -3.59
N LEU A 73 12.10 7.36 -4.67
CA LEU A 73 11.81 6.53 -5.83
C LEU A 73 12.53 7.06 -7.05
N ARG A 74 13.16 6.15 -7.79
CA ARG A 74 13.54 6.40 -9.19
C ARG A 74 12.41 5.90 -10.08
N MET A 75 11.79 6.82 -10.80
CA MET A 75 10.62 6.54 -11.64
C MET A 75 11.03 5.97 -12.99
N ASP A 76 10.22 5.04 -13.54
CA ASP A 76 10.48 4.41 -14.84
C ASP A 76 10.33 5.40 -16.00
N VAL A 77 9.39 6.36 -15.85
CA VAL A 77 9.22 7.50 -16.77
C VAL A 77 10.33 8.56 -16.64
N GLY A 78 11.31 8.31 -15.77
CA GLY A 78 12.44 9.19 -15.48
C GLY A 78 12.20 10.12 -14.30
N GLY A 79 13.31 10.54 -13.67
CA GLY A 79 13.33 11.42 -12.52
C GLY A 79 13.34 10.67 -11.18
N ILE A 80 13.53 11.46 -10.12
CA ILE A 80 13.48 10.99 -8.73
C ILE A 80 12.37 11.76 -8.03
N GLN A 81 11.57 11.07 -7.23
CA GLN A 81 10.59 11.71 -6.36
C GLN A 81 10.62 11.11 -4.97
N GLN A 82 10.10 11.87 -4.01
CA GLN A 82 9.98 11.44 -2.62
C GLN A 82 8.53 11.49 -2.18
N VAL A 83 8.10 10.44 -1.49
CA VAL A 83 6.77 10.35 -0.88
C VAL A 83 6.90 9.83 0.54
N ASP A 84 6.10 10.37 1.44
CA ASP A 84 6.00 9.98 2.84
C ASP A 84 4.77 9.09 2.99
N VAL A 85 4.98 7.87 3.48
CA VAL A 85 3.94 6.86 3.64
C VAL A 85 3.74 6.48 5.10
N ASP A 86 2.58 5.91 5.42
CA ASP A 86 2.22 5.43 6.75
C ASP A 86 2.64 3.97 7.01
N ASN A 87 3.17 3.27 6.01
CA ASN A 87 3.54 1.87 6.09
C ASN A 87 5.06 1.67 6.07
N ASN A 88 5.56 0.92 7.05
CA ASN A 88 6.98 0.66 7.30
C ASN A 88 7.54 -0.57 6.58
N THR A 89 6.71 -1.29 5.84
CA THR A 89 7.11 -2.58 5.25
C THR A 89 7.96 -2.42 4.00
N PHE A 90 7.92 -1.27 3.35
CA PHE A 90 8.64 -1.00 2.10
C PHE A 90 10.16 -0.98 2.30
N SER A 91 10.89 -1.47 1.31
CA SER A 91 12.35 -1.59 1.36
C SER A 91 13.02 -1.09 0.08
N GLU A 92 14.28 -0.70 0.19
CA GLU A 92 15.10 -0.36 -0.96
C GLU A 92 15.21 -1.55 -1.94
N GLY A 93 15.16 -1.24 -3.24
CA GLY A 93 15.17 -2.23 -4.33
C GLY A 93 13.80 -2.77 -4.71
N GLU A 94 12.73 -2.48 -3.96
CA GLU A 94 11.38 -2.91 -4.32
C GLU A 94 10.82 -2.10 -5.49
N ALA A 95 10.19 -2.81 -6.44
CA ALA A 95 9.40 -2.20 -7.50
C ALA A 95 7.99 -1.89 -6.96
N VAL A 96 7.58 -0.64 -7.11
CA VAL A 96 6.30 -0.14 -6.62
C VAL A 96 5.60 0.70 -7.67
N GLU A 97 4.29 0.78 -7.54
CA GLU A 97 3.43 1.67 -8.32
C GLU A 97 2.86 2.73 -7.38
N LEU A 98 3.02 4.00 -7.77
CA LEU A 98 2.29 5.11 -7.18
C LEU A 98 0.98 5.26 -7.93
N THR A 99 -0.11 5.00 -7.24
CA THR A 99 -1.46 5.06 -7.80
C THR A 99 -2.02 6.48 -7.73
N ASN A 100 -2.92 6.83 -8.66
CA ASN A 100 -3.52 8.17 -8.70
C ASN A 100 -4.37 8.50 -7.47
N ASP A 101 -4.82 7.49 -6.72
CA ASP A 101 -5.59 7.66 -5.49
C ASP A 101 -4.71 7.77 -4.23
N GLY A 102 -3.39 7.92 -4.40
CA GLY A 102 -2.49 8.23 -3.29
C GLY A 102 -2.03 7.00 -2.51
N ARG A 103 -1.95 5.83 -3.15
CA ARG A 103 -1.36 4.64 -2.54
C ARG A 103 -0.05 4.25 -3.21
N VAL A 104 0.81 3.63 -2.43
CA VAL A 104 1.99 2.90 -2.88
C VAL A 104 1.67 1.43 -2.82
N VAL A 105 1.78 0.73 -3.95
CA VAL A 105 1.48 -0.70 -4.07
C VAL A 105 2.72 -1.41 -4.58
N ARG A 106 3.08 -2.55 -3.99
CA ARG A 106 4.14 -3.40 -4.54
C ARG A 106 3.69 -4.01 -5.85
N VAL A 107 4.54 -3.94 -6.87
CA VAL A 107 4.27 -4.63 -8.14
C VAL A 107 4.66 -6.09 -7.97
N SER A 108 3.67 -6.97 -7.88
CA SER A 108 3.86 -8.42 -7.78
C SER A 108 4.50 -8.94 -9.07
N GLY A 109 5.75 -9.41 -8.98
CA GLY A 109 6.50 -9.93 -10.14
C GLY A 109 8.02 -9.86 -9.97
N THR A 110 8.50 -9.00 -9.09
CA THR A 110 9.91 -8.94 -8.65
C THR A 110 10.00 -9.27 -7.17
N SER A 111 9.60 -10.48 -6.78
CA SER A 111 10.14 -11.01 -5.53
C SER A 111 11.65 -11.14 -5.72
N ILE A 112 12.45 -10.68 -4.76
CA ILE A 112 13.84 -11.12 -4.67
C ILE A 112 13.73 -12.63 -4.52
N ASN A 113 14.05 -13.35 -5.60
CA ASN A 113 14.25 -14.78 -5.55
C ASN A 113 15.45 -14.95 -4.61
N ARG A 114 15.17 -15.15 -3.32
CA ARG A 114 16.18 -15.46 -2.30
C ARG A 114 16.59 -16.90 -2.54
N ALA A 115 17.20 -17.14 -3.70
CA ALA A 115 17.83 -18.38 -4.04
C ALA A 115 19.01 -18.56 -3.09
N ILE A 116 18.75 -19.35 -2.04
CA ILE A 116 19.63 -20.34 -1.45
C ILE A 116 21.08 -19.88 -1.25
N ARG A 117 21.46 -19.70 0.01
CA ARG A 117 22.82 -19.97 0.44
C ARG A 117 22.79 -20.88 1.66
#